data_AF-A0A3M1YKW7-F1
#
_entry.id   AF-A0A3M1YKW7-F1
#
_cell.length_a   1.000
_cell.length_b   1.000
_cell.length_c   1.000
_cell.angle_alpha   90.00
_cell.angle_beta   90.00
_cell.angle_gamma   90.00
#
_symmetry.space_group_name_H-M   'P 1'
#
loop_
_entity.id
_entity.type
_entity.pdbx_description
1 polymer ?
#
loop_
_entity_poly.entity_id
_entity_poly.type
_entity_poly.pdbx_seq_one_letter_code
_entity_poly.pdbx_strand_id
1 'polypeptide(L)'
;PTIVNWVAKQAPQCELVLSVCTGAFILAKANLLKGLAATTYHTAFDLLQELEPSVTIKRGERFVDNGQVVTSAGISAGIDMALYIVARLHGLEQARWTAQHMEYHWAEIGVSE
;
A
#
# COMPACT_ATOMS: atom_id res chain seq x y z
N PRO A 1 15.68 6.24 -14.04
CA PRO A 1 14.50 6.60 -14.88
C PRO A 1 13.66 7.71 -14.22
N THR A 2 13.04 8.57 -15.02
CA THR A 2 12.41 9.84 -14.57
C THR A 2 11.34 9.67 -13.49
N ILE A 3 10.48 8.65 -13.59
CA ILE A 3 9.38 8.42 -12.64
C ILE A 3 9.89 8.07 -11.23
N VAL A 4 10.88 7.17 -11.13
CA VAL A 4 11.47 6.77 -9.83
C VAL A 4 12.06 7.99 -9.11
N ASN A 5 12.81 8.82 -9.84
CA ASN A 5 13.40 10.04 -9.28
C ASN A 5 12.34 11.06 -8.88
N TRP A 6 11.25 11.17 -9.64
CA TRP A 6 10.14 12.02 -9.28
C TRP A 6 9.45 11.54 -8.00
N VAL A 7 9.13 10.24 -7.89
CA VAL A 7 8.53 9.66 -6.67
C VAL A 7 9.42 9.89 -5.45
N ALA A 8 10.72 9.63 -5.57
CA ALA A 8 11.68 9.85 -4.48
C ALA A 8 11.71 11.31 -4.00
N LYS A 9 11.48 12.28 -4.89
CA LYS A 9 11.42 13.72 -4.56
C LYS A 9 10.09 14.17 -3.95
N GLN A 10 8.98 13.55 -4.36
CA GLN A 10 7.66 13.89 -3.84
C GLN A 10 7.37 13.25 -2.49
N ALA A 11 7.78 11.99 -2.30
CA ALA A 11 7.43 11.19 -1.12
C ALA A 11 7.66 11.91 0.24
N PRO A 12 8.77 12.63 0.48
CA PRO A 12 8.97 13.33 1.76
C PRO A 12 7.95 14.46 2.04
N GLN A 13 7.23 14.94 1.02
CA GLN A 13 6.25 16.02 1.12
C GLN A 13 4.82 15.48 1.24
N CYS A 14 4.62 14.16 1.11
CA CYS A 14 3.31 13.52 1.21
C CYS A 14 3.08 12.98 2.62
N GLU A 15 1.87 13.15 3.17
CA GLU A 15 1.47 12.49 4.42
C GLU A 15 1.47 10.95 4.26
N LEU A 16 1.08 10.48 3.08
CA LEU A 16 0.99 9.06 2.73
C LEU A 16 1.53 8.81 1.33
N VAL A 17 2.22 7.69 1.16
CA VAL A 17 2.70 7.16 -0.12
C VAL A 17 2.21 5.73 -0.25
N LEU A 18 1.35 5.50 -1.23
CA LEU A 18 0.67 4.22 -1.40
C LEU A 18 1.11 3.55 -2.70
N SER A 19 1.16 2.22 -2.71
CA SER A 19 1.30 1.45 -3.95
C SER A 19 0.35 0.27 -4.00
N VAL A 20 -0.17 0.00 -5.19
CA VAL A 20 -0.94 -1.20 -5.50
C VAL A 20 -0.14 -2.08 -6.45
N CYS A 21 -0.21 -3.40 -6.26
CA CYS A 21 0.39 -4.37 -7.16
C CYS A 21 1.90 -4.10 -7.29
N THR A 22 2.44 -4.17 -8.51
CA THR A 22 3.85 -3.92 -8.82
C THR A 22 4.27 -2.46 -8.69
N GLY A 23 3.37 -1.55 -8.27
CA GLY A 23 3.74 -0.20 -7.86
C GLY A 23 4.80 -0.20 -6.74
N ALA A 24 4.84 -1.24 -5.92
CA ALA A 24 5.87 -1.46 -4.90
C ALA A 24 7.29 -1.48 -5.49
N PHE A 25 7.48 -1.85 -6.76
CA PHE A 25 8.79 -1.82 -7.42
C PHE A 25 9.30 -0.40 -7.63
N ILE A 26 8.39 0.56 -7.86
CA ILE A 26 8.74 1.97 -7.98
C ILE A 26 9.20 2.48 -6.61
N LEU A 27 8.49 2.10 -5.54
CA LEU A 27 8.85 2.47 -4.17
C LEU A 27 10.19 1.83 -3.75
N ALA A 28 10.42 0.56 -4.08
CA ALA A 28 11.71 -0.12 -3.85
C ALA A 28 12.86 0.62 -4.55
N LYS A 29 12.73 0.89 -5.85
CA LYS A 29 13.75 1.60 -6.63
C LYS A 29 13.93 3.07 -6.19
N ALA A 30 12.92 3.67 -5.59
CA ALA A 30 12.98 5.00 -4.98
C ALA A 30 13.58 4.98 -3.56
N ASN A 31 14.05 3.82 -3.08
CA ASN A 31 14.61 3.61 -1.74
C ASN A 31 13.60 3.91 -0.60
N LEU A 32 12.30 3.81 -0.89
CA LEU A 32 11.22 4.07 0.06
C LEU A 32 10.80 2.82 0.85
N LEU A 33 11.25 1.63 0.46
CA LEU A 33 10.96 0.37 1.14
C LEU A 33 12.14 -0.17 1.97
N LYS A 34 13.26 0.55 2.01
CA LYS A 34 14.49 0.07 2.68
C LYS A 34 14.23 -0.22 4.16
N GLY A 35 14.42 -1.48 4.58
CA GLY A 35 14.20 -1.95 5.94
C GLY A 35 12.74 -2.00 6.39
N LEU A 36 11.77 -1.81 5.48
CA LEU A 36 10.34 -1.86 5.78
C LEU A 36 9.73 -3.23 5.46
N ALA A 37 8.52 -3.47 5.97
CA ALA A 37 7.69 -4.58 5.51
C ALA A 37 6.87 -4.15 4.30
N ALA A 38 6.67 -5.05 3.33
CA ALA A 38 5.83 -4.76 2.18
C ALA A 38 5.14 -6.01 1.63
N THR A 39 4.02 -5.79 0.94
CA THR A 39 3.37 -6.78 0.07
C THR A 39 3.30 -6.24 -1.36
N THR A 40 3.02 -7.10 -2.33
CA THR A 40 2.86 -6.78 -3.75
C THR A 40 1.96 -7.84 -4.38
N TYR A 41 1.75 -7.78 -5.69
CA TYR A 41 1.02 -8.82 -6.40
C TYR A 41 1.69 -10.18 -6.19
N HIS A 42 0.89 -11.23 -6.03
CA HIS A 42 1.36 -12.51 -5.50
C HIS A 42 2.44 -13.20 -6.36
N THR A 43 2.48 -12.92 -7.67
CA THR A 43 3.52 -13.46 -8.57
C THR A 43 4.80 -12.60 -8.60
N ALA A 44 4.82 -11.46 -7.91
CA ALA A 44 5.86 -10.45 -7.98
C ALA A 44 6.74 -10.37 -6.71
N PHE A 45 6.53 -11.25 -5.73
CA PHE A 45 7.28 -11.24 -4.48
C PHE A 45 8.78 -11.43 -4.67
N ASP A 46 9.18 -12.39 -5.50
CA ASP A 46 10.61 -12.71 -5.68
C ASP A 46 11.34 -11.55 -6.35
N LEU A 47 10.72 -10.93 -7.36
CA LEU A 47 11.26 -9.73 -7.99
C LEU A 47 11.31 -8.53 -7.04
N LEU A 48 10.34 -8.34 -6.14
CA LEU A 48 10.43 -7.29 -5.11
C LEU A 48 11.62 -7.53 -4.19
N GLN A 49 11.83 -8.78 -3.76
CA GLN A 49 12.94 -9.16 -2.89
C GLN A 49 14.30 -8.96 -3.57
N GLU A 50 14.40 -9.25 -4.87
CA GLU A 50 15.60 -8.98 -5.66
C GLU A 50 15.90 -7.47 -5.80
N LEU A 51 14.86 -6.66 -6.00
CA LEU A 51 14.99 -5.21 -6.17
C LEU A 51 15.43 -4.49 -4.89
N GLU A 52 14.95 -4.92 -3.73
CA GLU A 52 15.33 -4.37 -2.43
C GLU A 52 15.42 -5.51 -1.38
N PRO A 53 16.61 -6.10 -1.22
CA PRO A 53 16.82 -7.24 -0.32
C PRO A 53 16.53 -6.97 1.16
N SER A 54 16.48 -5.71 1.58
CA SER A 54 16.14 -5.37 2.96
C SER A 54 14.62 -5.34 3.26
N VAL A 55 13.76 -5.46 2.24
CA VAL A 55 12.31 -5.55 2.46
C VAL A 55 11.96 -6.87 3.15
N THR A 56 11.14 -6.79 4.19
CA THR A 56 10.47 -7.96 4.76
C THR A 56 9.18 -8.24 3.99
N ILE A 57 9.20 -9.24 3.10
CA ILE A 57 8.03 -9.57 2.26
C ILE A 57 6.94 -10.24 3.11
N LYS A 58 5.75 -9.62 3.16
CA LYS A 58 4.56 -10.14 3.83
C LYS A 58 3.64 -10.83 2.82
N ARG A 59 3.94 -12.10 2.54
CA ARG A 59 3.13 -12.92 1.62
C ARG A 59 1.75 -13.18 2.22
N GLY A 60 0.70 -13.09 1.40
CA GLY A 60 -0.69 -13.33 1.82
C GLY A 60 -1.39 -12.11 2.44
N GLU A 61 -0.64 -11.10 2.88
CA GLU A 61 -1.23 -9.86 3.39
C GLU A 61 -1.86 -9.05 2.25
N ARG A 62 -3.06 -8.51 2.51
CA ARG A 62 -3.77 -7.66 1.56
C ARG A 62 -3.08 -6.30 1.43
N PHE A 63 -2.69 -5.72 2.55
CA PHE A 63 -1.85 -4.53 2.60
C PHE A 63 -0.98 -4.53 3.84
N VAL A 64 0.07 -3.71 3.81
CA VAL A 64 1.01 -3.50 4.92
C VAL A 64 1.16 -2.00 5.11
N ASP A 65 0.89 -1.53 6.32
CA ASP A 65 1.04 -0.13 6.73
C ASP A 65 2.32 0.04 7.56
N ASN A 66 3.24 0.90 7.10
CA ASN A 66 4.45 1.30 7.82
C ASN A 66 4.40 2.77 8.27
N GLY A 67 3.20 3.32 8.49
CA GLY A 67 2.99 4.73 8.81
C GLY A 67 2.81 5.58 7.55
N GLN A 68 3.89 6.10 6.99
CA GLN A 68 3.84 6.93 5.78
C GLN A 68 3.69 6.08 4.52
N VAL A 69 4.37 4.94 4.45
CA VAL A 69 4.40 4.07 3.27
C VAL A 69 3.48 2.88 3.48
N VAL A 70 2.49 2.73 2.59
CA VAL A 70 1.51 1.64 2.63
C VAL A 70 1.52 0.90 1.28
N THR A 71 1.70 -0.42 1.32
CA THR A 71 1.71 -1.24 0.10
C THR A 71 0.56 -2.22 0.12
N SER A 72 -0.15 -2.41 -0.98
CA SER A 72 -1.16 -3.45 -1.15
C SER A 72 -0.78 -4.47 -2.21
N ALA A 73 -1.40 -5.65 -2.11
CA ALA A 73 -1.28 -6.72 -3.08
C ALA A 73 -2.04 -6.37 -4.39
N GLY A 74 -2.88 -7.29 -4.88
CA GLY A 74 -3.65 -7.09 -6.11
C GLY A 74 -4.78 -6.05 -6.01
N ILE A 75 -5.57 -5.95 -7.06
CA ILE A 75 -6.61 -4.92 -7.25
C ILE A 75 -7.57 -4.87 -6.06
N SER A 76 -8.19 -6.00 -5.68
CA SER A 76 -9.15 -6.05 -4.57
C SER A 76 -8.52 -5.65 -3.24
N ALA A 77 -7.26 -6.02 -3.03
CA ALA A 77 -6.52 -5.65 -1.83
C ALA A 77 -6.18 -4.14 -1.81
N GLY A 78 -5.99 -3.53 -2.98
CA GLY A 78 -5.85 -2.09 -3.14
C GLY A 78 -7.13 -1.32 -2.82
N ILE A 79 -8.32 -1.87 -3.14
CA ILE A 79 -9.60 -1.28 -2.73
C ILE A 79 -9.73 -1.30 -1.21
N ASP A 80 -9.45 -2.44 -0.58
CA ASP A 80 -9.49 -2.54 0.89
C ASP A 80 -8.48 -1.60 1.56
N MET A 81 -7.26 -1.50 1.03
CA MET A 81 -6.27 -0.54 1.50
C MET A 81 -6.79 0.89 1.39
N ALA A 82 -7.42 1.26 0.26
CA ALA A 82 -7.97 2.59 0.08
C ALA A 82 -9.06 2.90 1.12
N LEU A 83 -9.97 1.97 1.40
CA LEU A 83 -11.00 2.13 2.43
C LEU A 83 -10.41 2.20 3.84
N TYR A 84 -9.40 1.39 4.16
CA TYR A 84 -8.62 1.50 5.40
C TYR A 84 -8.00 2.90 5.56
N ILE A 85 -7.50 3.49 4.47
CA ILE A 85 -6.91 4.85 4.49
C ILE A 85 -7.98 5.93 4.63
N VAL A 86 -9.14 5.78 3.99
CA VAL A 86 -10.30 6.64 4.25
C VAL A 86 -10.67 6.59 5.73
N ALA A 87 -10.70 5.41 6.34
CA ALA A 87 -10.98 5.27 7.76
C ALA A 87 -9.93 5.97 8.64
N ARG A 88 -8.65 5.83 8.29
CA ARG A 88 -7.54 6.49 9.01
C ARG A 88 -7.60 8.02 8.93
N LEU A 89 -8.01 8.58 7.79
CA LEU A 89 -8.02 10.03 7.56
C LEU A 89 -9.34 10.71 7.94
N HIS A 90 -10.46 10.01 7.81
CA HIS A 90 -11.80 10.58 7.91
C HIS A 90 -12.74 9.83 8.87
N GLY A 91 -12.24 8.79 9.54
CA GLY A 91 -13.02 7.96 10.45
C GLY A 91 -13.75 6.81 9.78
N LEU A 92 -14.07 5.79 10.58
CA LEU A 92 -14.65 4.53 10.12
C LEU A 92 -16.03 4.71 9.46
N GLU A 93 -16.84 5.64 9.95
CA GLU A 93 -18.16 5.94 9.37
C GLU A 93 -18.05 6.38 7.91
N GLN A 94 -17.10 7.27 7.60
CA GLN A 94 -16.90 7.75 6.23
C GLN A 94 -16.44 6.62 5.30
N ALA A 95 -15.58 5.72 5.79
CA ALA A 95 -15.14 4.56 5.01
C ALA A 95 -16.29 3.57 4.74
N ARG A 96 -17.13 3.30 5.76
CA ARG A 96 -18.34 2.47 5.60
C ARG A 96 -19.31 3.09 4.61
N TRP A 97 -19.55 4.40 4.71
CA TRP A 97 -20.38 5.14 3.76
C TRP A 97 -19.83 5.03 2.34
N THR A 98 -18.52 5.22 2.14
CA THR A 98 -17.86 5.09 0.83
C THR A 98 -18.00 3.67 0.26
N ALA A 99 -17.76 2.64 1.07
CA ALA A 99 -17.92 1.25 0.66
C ALA A 99 -19.36 0.94 0.21
N GLN A 100 -20.35 1.42 0.98
CA GLN A 100 -21.77 1.27 0.64
C GLN A 100 -22.13 1.98 -0.67
N HIS A 101 -21.61 3.19 -0.90
CA HIS A 101 -21.84 3.95 -2.15
C HIS A 101 -21.21 3.30 -3.37
N MET A 102 -20.13 2.54 -3.18
CA MET A 102 -19.50 1.74 -4.23
C MET A 102 -20.19 0.39 -4.44
N GLU A 103 -21.21 0.06 -3.63
CA GLU A 103 -21.82 -1.28 -3.54
C GLU A 103 -20.76 -2.37 -3.28
N TYR A 104 -19.72 -2.03 -2.52
CA TYR A 104 -18.59 -2.90 -2.24
C TYR A 104 -18.70 -3.52 -0.86
N HIS A 105 -18.65 -4.86 -0.80
CA HIS A 105 -18.63 -5.60 0.47
C HIS A 105 -17.24 -5.52 1.11
N TRP A 106 -17.02 -4.47 1.90
CA TRP A 106 -15.78 -4.26 2.64
C TRP A 106 -15.75 -5.06 3.94
N ALA A 107 -14.67 -5.81 4.15
CA ALA A 107 -14.48 -6.65 5.34
C ALA A 107 -13.85 -5.91 6.53
N GLU A 108 -13.74 -4.57 6.47
CA GLU A 108 -13.22 -3.72 7.56
C GLU A 108 -11.85 -4.20 8.09
N ILE A 109 -10.97 -4.58 7.16
CA ILE A 109 -9.68 -5.17 7.49
C ILE A 109 -8.74 -4.08 8.01
N GLY A 110 -8.12 -4.32 9.17
CA GLY A 110 -7.12 -3.43 9.76
C GLY A 110 -7.68 -2.24 10.55
N VAL A 111 -9.01 -2.14 10.69
CA VAL A 111 -9.65 -1.14 11.55
C VAL A 111 -10.18 -1.79 12.83
N SER A 112 -10.12 -1.07 13.95
CA SER A 112 -10.78 -1.45 15.21
C SER A 112 -11.99 -0.55 15.45
N GLU A 113 -12.96 -1.02 16.23
CA GLU A 113 -14.07 -0.20 16.75
C GLU A 113 -13.59 0.95 17.65
#